data_AF-A0A7Z1B0U2-F1
#
_entry.id   AF-A0A7Z1B0U2-F1
#
_cell.length_a   1.000
_cell.length_b   1.000
_cell.length_c   1.000
_cell.angle_alpha   90.00
_cell.angle_beta   90.00
_cell.angle_gamma   90.00
#
_symmetry.space_group_name_H-M   'P 1'
#
loop_
_entity.id
_entity.type
_entity.pdbx_description
1 polymer ?
#
loop_
_entity_poly.entity_id
_entity_poly.type
_entity_poly.pdbx_seq_one_letter_code
_entity_poly.pdbx_strand_id
1 'polypeptide(L)'
;MPIYVIGLEVSLVRHGVTVRPRITGPDSGRADVFLVNPDAVGDDARVPDFVAGLTSLAPVLLLVPWPPPPTLDACLARGARGVIHRAADATTVLAAVRTVVESCEC
;
A
#
# COMPACT_ATOMS: atom_id res chain seq x y z
N MET A 1 -3.39 -16.87 -3.74
CA MET A 1 -3.50 -15.51 -3.14
C MET A 1 -2.87 -15.56 -1.75
N PRO A 2 -1.95 -14.63 -1.38
CA PRO A 2 -1.31 -14.68 -0.07
C PRO A 2 -2.36 -14.56 1.04
N ILE A 3 -2.24 -15.34 2.11
CA ILE A 3 -3.18 -15.35 3.26
C ILE A 3 -3.40 -13.94 3.82
N TYR A 4 -2.36 -13.11 3.78
CA TYR A 4 -2.41 -11.71 4.20
C TYR A 4 -3.44 -10.87 3.42
N VAL A 5 -3.55 -11.05 2.11
CA VAL A 5 -4.47 -10.27 1.26
C VAL A 5 -5.92 -10.66 1.53
N ILE A 6 -6.18 -11.95 1.78
CA ILE A 6 -7.50 -12.46 2.18
C ILE A 6 -7.91 -11.88 3.53
N GLY A 7 -7.00 -11.85 4.51
CA GLY A 7 -7.27 -11.26 5.82
C GLY A 7 -7.62 -9.78 5.72
N LEU A 8 -6.85 -9.03 4.92
CA LEU A 8 -7.09 -7.61 4.70
C LEU A 8 -8.44 -7.34 4.03
N GLU A 9 -8.79 -8.13 3.02
CA GLU A 9 -10.07 -8.04 2.32
C GLU A 9 -11.26 -8.33 3.26
N VAL A 10 -11.21 -9.44 4.00
CA VAL A 10 -12.28 -9.84 4.94
C VAL A 10 -12.48 -8.81 6.05
N SER A 11 -11.40 -8.19 6.53
CA SER A 11 -11.49 -7.19 7.58
C SER A 11 -11.98 -5.84 7.06
N LEU A 12 -11.49 -5.37 5.91
CA LEU A 12 -11.81 -4.04 5.38
C LEU A 12 -13.17 -3.98 4.69
N VAL A 13 -13.66 -5.08 4.09
CA VAL A 13 -14.99 -5.12 3.47
C VAL A 13 -16.11 -4.86 4.48
N ARG A 14 -15.93 -5.27 5.75
CA ARG A 14 -16.86 -4.99 6.84
C ARG A 14 -17.00 -3.50 7.16
N HIS A 15 -16.06 -2.70 6.69
CA HIS A 15 -16.04 -1.24 6.85
C HIS A 15 -16.37 -0.51 5.53
N GLY A 16 -16.91 -1.20 4.53
CA GLY A 16 -17.31 -0.62 3.25
C GLY A 16 -16.14 -0.35 2.29
N VAL A 17 -14.94 -0.85 2.59
CA VAL A 17 -13.76 -0.67 1.75
C VAL A 17 -13.61 -1.87 0.81
N THR A 18 -13.52 -1.62 -0.49
CA THR A 18 -13.29 -2.67 -1.49
C THR A 18 -11.80 -2.89 -1.67
N VAL A 19 -11.30 -4.06 -1.27
CA VAL A 19 -9.90 -4.46 -1.49
C VAL A 19 -9.81 -5.25 -2.79
N ARG A 20 -8.88 -4.87 -3.67
CA ARG A 20 -8.61 -5.59 -4.92
C ARG A 20 -7.18 -6.12 -4.93
N PRO A 21 -6.96 -7.45 -4.86
CA PRO A 21 -5.62 -8.01 -5.01
C PRO A 21 -5.05 -7.64 -6.38
N ARG A 22 -3.83 -7.13 -6.43
CA ARG A 22 -3.08 -6.92 -7.68
C ARG A 22 -1.73 -7.61 -7.59
N ILE A 23 -1.41 -8.43 -8.60
CA ILE A 23 -0.18 -9.20 -8.65
C ILE A 23 0.82 -8.56 -9.64
N THR A 24 0.36 -7.88 -10.71
CA THR A 24 1.23 -7.19 -11.68
C THR A 24 0.49 -6.11 -12.49
N GLY A 25 1.12 -4.95 -12.71
CA GLY A 25 0.81 -3.99 -13.79
C GLY A 25 -0.21 -2.86 -13.48
N PRO A 26 -0.06 -1.68 -14.12
CA PRO A 26 -1.03 -0.60 -14.06
C PRO A 26 -2.24 -0.92 -14.95
N ASP A 27 -3.17 -1.71 -14.44
CA ASP A 27 -4.46 -1.93 -15.09
C ASP A 27 -5.47 -0.82 -14.73
N SER A 28 -6.38 -0.50 -15.65
CA SER A 28 -7.18 0.73 -15.80
C SER A 28 -8.26 1.01 -14.73
N GLY A 29 -8.25 0.27 -13.62
CA GLY A 29 -9.16 0.50 -12.50
C GLY A 29 -8.66 1.62 -11.60
N ARG A 30 -9.47 2.68 -11.45
CA ARG A 30 -9.24 3.75 -10.45
C ARG A 30 -9.20 3.13 -9.05
N ALA A 31 -8.15 3.44 -8.30
CA ALA A 31 -8.01 3.08 -6.88
C ALA A 31 -7.89 4.39 -6.08
N ASP A 32 -8.46 4.42 -4.89
CA ASP A 32 -8.34 5.59 -4.01
C ASP A 32 -7.02 5.58 -3.24
N VAL A 33 -6.48 4.38 -2.92
CA VAL A 33 -5.18 4.18 -2.27
C VAL A 33 -4.57 2.87 -2.76
N PHE A 34 -3.25 2.86 -2.97
CA PHE A 34 -2.46 1.65 -3.16
C PHE A 34 -1.77 1.22 -1.86
N LEU A 35 -1.95 -0.04 -1.48
CA LEU A 35 -1.16 -0.70 -0.43
C LEU A 35 -0.07 -1.53 -1.09
N VAL A 36 1.19 -1.17 -0.89
CA VAL A 36 2.33 -1.81 -1.54
C VAL A 36 3.18 -2.54 -0.52
N ASN A 37 3.42 -3.82 -0.76
CA ASN A 37 4.38 -4.62 0.00
C ASN A 37 5.71 -4.70 -0.78
N PRO A 38 6.78 -3.99 -0.35
CA PRO A 38 8.07 -3.98 -1.03
C PRO A 38 8.63 -5.38 -1.30
N ASP A 39 8.53 -6.29 -0.34
CA ASP A 39 9.05 -7.66 -0.45
C ASP A 39 8.40 -8.47 -1.59
N ALA A 40 7.18 -8.08 -2.02
CA ALA A 40 6.47 -8.77 -3.09
C ALA A 40 6.87 -8.32 -4.50
N VAL A 41 7.63 -7.23 -4.63
CA VAL A 41 8.09 -6.72 -5.93
C VAL A 41 9.25 -7.57 -6.47
N GLY A 42 9.96 -8.29 -5.60
CA GLY A 42 10.97 -9.30 -5.97
C GLY A 42 12.35 -8.75 -6.34
N ASP A 43 12.47 -7.45 -6.63
CA ASP A 43 13.74 -6.76 -6.88
C ASP A 43 13.76 -5.41 -6.15
N ASP A 44 14.57 -5.33 -5.09
CA ASP A 44 14.70 -4.17 -4.21
C ASP A 44 15.06 -2.89 -4.96
N ALA A 45 15.89 -2.99 -6.02
CA ALA A 45 16.30 -1.83 -6.80
C ALA A 45 15.13 -1.22 -7.60
N ARG A 46 14.10 -2.03 -7.91
CA ARG A 46 12.93 -1.61 -8.69
C ARG A 46 11.76 -1.12 -7.82
N VAL A 47 11.78 -1.40 -6.52
CA VAL A 47 10.70 -0.98 -5.61
C VAL A 47 10.47 0.53 -5.64
N PRO A 48 11.49 1.40 -5.54
CA PRO A 48 11.25 2.84 -5.50
C PRO A 48 10.65 3.39 -6.81
N ASP A 49 11.08 2.86 -7.96
CA ASP A 49 10.52 3.26 -9.27
C ASP A 49 9.10 2.72 -9.47
N PHE A 50 8.81 1.51 -8.98
CA PHE A 50 7.46 0.97 -8.95
C PHE A 50 6.53 1.83 -8.09
N VAL A 51 6.97 2.23 -6.89
CA VAL A 51 6.23 3.15 -6.01
C VAL A 51 5.99 4.49 -6.71
N ALA A 52 7.03 5.07 -7.34
CA ALA A 52 6.91 6.32 -8.09
C ALA A 52 5.87 6.24 -9.23
N GLY A 53 5.78 5.09 -9.91
CA GLY A 53 4.76 4.86 -10.92
C GLY A 53 3.34 4.88 -10.34
N LEU A 54 3.14 4.26 -9.18
CA LEU A 54 1.83 4.20 -8.53
C LEU A 54 1.39 5.53 -7.91
N THR A 55 2.33 6.32 -7.38
CA THR A 55 2.01 7.63 -6.77
C THR A 55 1.43 8.63 -7.77
N SER A 56 1.69 8.43 -9.08
CA SER A 56 1.06 9.21 -10.15
C SER A 56 -0.42 8.88 -10.38
N LEU A 57 -0.89 7.73 -9.90
CA LEU A 57 -2.25 7.23 -10.10
C LEU A 57 -3.12 7.42 -8.86
N ALA A 58 -2.58 7.13 -7.68
CA ALA A 58 -3.24 7.32 -6.39
C ALA A 58 -2.19 7.33 -5.26
N PRO A 59 -2.55 7.83 -4.07
CA PRO A 59 -1.70 7.75 -2.88
C PRO A 59 -1.22 6.33 -2.57
N VAL A 60 0.04 6.21 -2.15
CA VAL A 60 0.67 4.92 -1.83
C VAL A 60 1.00 4.85 -0.34
N LEU A 61 0.61 3.74 0.29
CA LEU A 61 1.02 3.34 1.64
C LEU A 61 1.87 2.06 1.55
N LEU A 62 2.99 2.04 2.25
CA LEU A 62 3.92 0.92 2.27
C LEU A 62 3.57 -0.04 3.42
N LEU A 63 3.44 -1.32 3.10
CA LEU A 63 3.29 -2.42 4.07
C LEU A 63 4.68 -2.96 4.39
N VAL A 64 5.19 -2.64 5.58
CA VAL A 64 6.59 -2.84 5.93
C VAL A 64 6.73 -3.80 7.12
N PRO A 65 7.60 -4.83 7.04
CA PRO A 65 7.93 -5.67 8.20
C PRO A 65 8.82 -4.92 9.22
N TRP A 66 9.03 -5.53 10.39
CA TRP A 66 10.10 -5.14 11.30
C TRP A 66 11.19 -6.21 11.32
N PRO A 67 12.48 -5.86 11.12
CA PRO A 67 12.99 -4.51 10.82
C PRO A 67 12.57 -4.01 9.42
N PRO A 68 12.54 -2.68 9.19
CA PRO A 68 12.14 -2.11 7.90
C PRO A 68 13.16 -2.47 6.80
N PRO A 69 12.70 -2.59 5.53
CA PRO A 69 13.59 -2.88 4.41
C PRO A 69 14.46 -1.65 4.09
N PRO A 70 15.66 -1.85 3.53
CA PRO A 70 16.57 -0.75 3.17
C PRO A 70 15.98 0.17 2.09
N THR A 71 14.97 -0.29 1.35
CA THR A 71 14.27 0.46 0.30
C THR A 71 13.25 1.46 0.86
N LEU A 72 12.97 1.44 2.17
CA LEU A 72 11.93 2.26 2.79
C LEU A 72 12.12 3.76 2.51
N ASP A 73 13.29 4.30 2.85
CA ASP A 73 13.57 5.74 2.69
C ASP A 73 13.50 6.16 1.22
N ALA A 74 13.98 5.30 0.31
CA ALA A 74 13.89 5.54 -1.13
C ALA A 74 12.43 5.57 -1.60
N CYS A 75 11.57 4.71 -1.08
CA CYS A 75 10.14 4.71 -1.41
C CYS A 75 9.42 5.96 -0.90
N LEU A 76 9.73 6.41 0.32
CA LEU A 76 9.21 7.66 0.89
C LEU A 76 9.66 8.87 0.06
N ALA A 77 10.95 8.93 -0.31
CA ALA A 77 11.49 9.97 -1.18
C ALA A 77 10.86 9.98 -2.59
N ARG A 78 10.30 8.85 -3.04
CA ARG A 78 9.58 8.71 -4.32
C ARG A 78 8.06 8.93 -4.20
N GLY A 79 7.59 9.43 -3.06
CA GLY A 79 6.22 9.94 -2.90
C GLY A 79 5.26 8.98 -2.19
N ALA A 80 5.73 7.87 -1.62
CA ALA A 80 4.90 7.11 -0.68
C ALA A 80 4.48 8.02 0.49
N ARG A 81 3.18 7.99 0.82
CA ARG A 81 2.57 8.90 1.80
C ARG A 81 2.71 8.43 3.24
N GLY A 82 3.04 7.17 3.45
CA GLY A 82 3.16 6.62 4.78
C GLY A 82 3.49 5.13 4.79
N VAL A 83 3.61 4.63 6.01
CA VAL A 83 4.03 3.26 6.29
C VAL A 83 3.04 2.64 7.27
N ILE A 84 2.67 1.40 7.00
CA ILE A 84 1.89 0.55 7.88
C ILE A 84 2.74 -0.66 8.18
N HIS A 85 2.87 -0.99 9.46
CA HIS A 85 3.55 -2.22 9.85
C HIS A 85 2.74 -3.43 9.37
N ARG A 86 3.39 -4.43 8.78
CA ARG A 86 2.70 -5.61 8.20
C ARG A 86 1.84 -6.36 9.22
N ALA A 87 2.23 -6.36 10.49
CA ALA A 87 1.46 -6.97 11.58
C ALA A 87 0.38 -6.05 12.20
N ALA A 88 0.13 -4.87 11.61
CA ALA A 88 -0.93 -3.99 12.07
C ALA A 88 -2.31 -4.65 11.95
N ASP A 89 -3.18 -4.39 12.93
CA ASP A 89 -4.57 -4.80 12.86
C ASP A 89 -5.35 -4.01 11.79
N ALA A 90 -6.53 -4.52 11.44
CA ALA A 90 -7.37 -3.93 10.41
C ALA A 90 -7.83 -2.50 10.73
N THR A 91 -8.01 -2.15 12.01
CA THR A 91 -8.41 -0.81 12.44
C THR A 91 -7.31 0.19 12.14
N THR A 92 -6.06 -0.20 12.43
CA THR A 92 -4.86 0.58 12.12
C THR A 92 -4.70 0.78 10.61
N VAL A 93 -4.87 -0.28 9.82
CA VAL A 93 -4.85 -0.19 8.35
C VAL A 93 -5.93 0.77 7.84
N LEU A 94 -7.16 0.64 8.35
CA LEU A 94 -8.29 1.48 7.96
C LEU A 94 -8.06 2.96 8.30
N ALA A 95 -7.54 3.23 9.50
CA ALA A 95 -7.23 4.59 9.94
C ALA A 95 -6.19 5.23 9.01
N ALA A 96 -5.10 4.51 8.70
CA ALA A 96 -4.07 4.99 7.77
C ALA A 96 -4.62 5.27 6.36
N VAL A 97 -5.47 4.37 5.84
CA VAL A 97 -6.14 4.57 4.54
C VAL A 97 -7.01 5.83 4.56
N ARG A 98 -7.84 6.01 5.58
CA ARG A 98 -8.72 7.19 5.72
C ARG A 98 -7.93 8.49 5.78
N THR A 99 -6.91 8.56 6.63
CA THR A 99 -6.06 9.74 6.76
C THR A 99 -5.44 10.14 5.42
N VAL A 100 -4.99 9.16 4.63
CA VAL A 100 -4.39 9.43 3.32
C VAL A 100 -5.43 9.93 2.31
N VAL A 101 -6.62 9.32 2.27
CA VAL A 101 -7.71 9.76 1.37
C VAL A 101 -8.14 11.19 1.70
N GLU A 102 -8.39 11.49 2.97
CA GLU A 102 -8.81 12.82 3.45
C GLU A 102 -7.75 13.90 3.16
N SER A 103 -6.46 13.52 3.18
CA SER A 103 -5.36 14.46 2.89
C SER A 103 -5.19 14.77 1.40
N CYS A 104 -5.90 14.09 0.50
CA CYS A 104 -5.84 14.30 -0.95
C CYS A 104 -6.99 15.14 -1.51
N GLU A 105 -7.94 15.58 -0.68
CA GLU A 105 -9.07 16.44 -1.08
C GLU A 105 -8.78 17.95 -0.97
N CYS A 106 -7.51 18.35 -0.82
CA CYS A 106 -7.06 19.74 -0.71
C CYS A 106 -6.40 20.28 -1.99
#